data_AF-A7STE8-F1
#
_entry.id   AF-A7STE8-F1
#
_cell.length_a   1.000
_cell.length_b   1.000
_cell.length_c   1.000
_cell.angle_alpha   90.00
_cell.angle_beta   90.00
_cell.angle_gamma   90.00
#
_symmetry.space_group_name_H-M   'P 1'
#
loop_
_entity.id
_entity.type
_entity.pdbx_description
1 polymer ?
#
loop_
_entity_poly.entity_id
_entity_poly.type
_entity_poly.pdbx_seq_one_letter_code
_entity_poly.pdbx_strand_id
1 'polypeptide(L)'
;MTAELKCAHGLDIVKELDTTADLILFACRICRTMLLAQKQNTEVKSVRDLPAINRTDLANRLLGLIEHYQKVYLLQNRSGGLLSAKQQLEKILQKLLPETPSNS
;
A
#
# COMPACT_ATOMS: atom_id res chain seq x y z
N MET A 1 -22.66 -39.92 -1.43
CA MET A 1 -22.23 -38.99 -2.49
C MET A 1 -22.08 -37.61 -1.85
N THR A 2 -20.89 -37.28 -1.37
CA THR A 2 -20.58 -36.00 -0.72
C THR A 2 -20.36 -34.95 -1.80
N ALA A 3 -21.35 -34.07 -1.99
CA ALA A 3 -21.17 -32.88 -2.83
C ALA A 3 -20.21 -31.93 -2.08
N GLU A 4 -18.94 -31.92 -2.47
CA GLU A 4 -18.01 -30.91 -2.00
C GLU A 4 -18.45 -29.55 -2.57
N LEU A 5 -18.94 -28.68 -1.69
CA LEU A 5 -19.25 -27.29 -2.02
C LEU A 5 -17.92 -26.56 -2.26
N LYS A 6 -17.34 -26.72 -3.46
CA LYS A 6 -16.19 -25.91 -3.89
C LYS A 6 -16.69 -24.50 -4.11
N CYS A 7 -16.49 -23.64 -3.12
CA CYS A 7 -16.74 -22.21 -3.25
C CYS A 7 -15.87 -21.69 -4.40
N ALA A 8 -16.46 -21.46 -5.57
CA ALA A 8 -15.75 -21.03 -6.78
C ALA A 8 -14.98 -19.72 -6.57
N HIS A 9 -15.42 -18.89 -5.62
CA HIS A 9 -14.82 -17.61 -5.24
C HIS A 9 -14.01 -17.67 -3.93
N GLY A 10 -13.84 -18.85 -3.32
CA GLY A 10 -13.16 -18.98 -2.02
C GLY A 10 -11.67 -18.60 -2.09
N LEU A 11 -10.97 -19.07 -3.12
CA LEU A 11 -9.57 -18.72 -3.37
C LEU A 11 -9.39 -17.22 -3.67
N ASP A 12 -10.43 -16.61 -4.19
CA ASP A 12 -10.48 -15.25 -4.66
C ASP A 12 -10.65 -14.25 -3.51
N ILE A 13 -11.55 -14.57 -2.57
CA ILE A 13 -11.69 -13.85 -1.30
C ILE A 13 -10.42 -13.94 -0.46
N VAL A 14 -9.77 -15.11 -0.43
CA VAL A 14 -8.50 -15.29 0.31
C VAL A 14 -7.40 -14.36 -0.24
N LYS A 15 -7.27 -14.22 -1.57
CA LYS A 15 -6.30 -13.30 -2.18
C LYS A 15 -6.58 -11.83 -1.87
N GLU A 16 -7.86 -11.44 -1.81
CA GLU A 16 -8.24 -10.07 -1.43
C GLU A 16 -7.90 -9.78 0.04
N LEU A 17 -8.15 -10.75 0.94
CA LEU A 17 -7.77 -10.66 2.34
C LEU A 17 -6.25 -10.60 2.53
N ASP A 18 -5.50 -11.43 1.80
CA ASP A 18 -4.03 -11.41 1.83
C ASP A 18 -3.49 -10.04 1.39
N THR A 19 -4.03 -9.48 0.30
CA THR A 19 -3.63 -8.16 -0.18
C THR A 19 -3.96 -7.06 0.84
N THR A 20 -5.11 -7.17 1.50
CA THR A 20 -5.51 -6.23 2.56
C THR A 20 -4.59 -6.34 3.78
N ALA A 21 -4.22 -7.56 4.18
CA ALA A 21 -3.27 -7.79 5.26
C ALA A 21 -1.90 -7.18 4.94
N ASP A 22 -1.43 -7.32 3.69
CA ASP A 22 -0.19 -6.71 3.22
C ASP A 22 -0.22 -5.17 3.28
N LEU A 23 -1.35 -4.54 2.94
CA LEU A 23 -1.55 -3.10 3.06
C LEU A 23 -1.52 -2.63 4.53
N ILE A 24 -2.16 -3.38 5.43
CA ILE A 24 -2.14 -3.09 6.88
C ILE A 24 -0.71 -3.22 7.42
N LEU A 25 0.00 -4.30 7.07
CA LEU A 25 1.39 -4.52 7.46
C LEU A 25 2.30 -3.41 6.92
N PHE A 26 2.05 -2.93 5.71
CA PHE A 26 2.78 -1.80 5.15
C PHE A 26 2.54 -0.50 5.94
N ALA A 27 1.29 -0.20 6.32
CA ALA A 27 1.00 0.94 7.19
C ALA A 27 1.72 0.83 8.55
N CYS A 28 1.73 -0.36 9.17
CA CYS A 28 2.49 -0.62 10.39
C CYS A 28 3.99 -0.39 10.20
N ARG A 29 4.55 -0.76 9.04
CA ARG A 29 5.97 -0.51 8.71
C ARG A 29 6.28 0.97 8.57
N ILE A 30 5.39 1.77 7.98
CA ILE A 30 5.54 3.24 7.94
C ILE A 30 5.61 3.78 9.37
N CYS A 31 4.62 3.45 10.21
CA CYS A 31 4.58 3.90 11.60
C CYS A 31 5.83 3.50 12.37
N ARG A 32 6.28 2.24 12.24
CA ARG A 32 7.52 1.76 12.87
C ARG A 32 8.75 2.52 12.39
N THR A 33 8.85 2.78 11.10
CA THR A 33 9.98 3.52 10.51
C THR A 33 10.02 4.96 11.04
N MET A 34 8.84 5.61 11.14
CA MET A 34 8.71 6.92 11.76
C MET A 34 9.12 6.91 13.22
N LEU A 35 8.66 5.96 14.03
CA LEU A 35 9.02 5.86 15.45
C LEU A 35 10.52 5.64 15.65
N LEU A 36 11.15 4.79 14.83
CA LEU A 36 12.59 4.56 14.89
C LEU A 36 13.40 5.78 14.47
N ALA A 37 12.93 6.51 13.46
CA ALA A 37 13.55 7.76 13.04
C ALA A 37 13.37 8.85 14.10
N GLN A 38 12.20 8.95 14.72
CA GLN A 38 11.91 9.89 15.80
C GLN A 38 12.78 9.66 17.04
N LYS A 39 13.10 8.39 17.34
CA LYS A 39 14.04 8.04 18.42
C LYS A 39 15.46 8.58 18.17
N GLN A 40 15.87 8.71 16.91
CA GLN A 40 17.19 9.23 16.53
C GLN A 40 17.17 10.74 16.30
N ASN A 41 16.05 11.28 15.83
CA ASN A 41 15.85 12.70 15.58
C ASN A 41 14.39 13.10 15.87
N THR A 42 14.18 13.88 16.93
CA THR A 42 12.85 14.31 17.38
C THR A 42 12.11 15.21 16.39
N GLU A 43 12.81 15.78 15.40
CA GLU A 43 12.22 16.61 14.35
C GLU A 43 11.42 15.80 13.32
N VAL A 44 11.55 14.46 13.32
CA VAL A 44 10.75 13.60 12.44
C VAL A 44 9.29 13.55 12.93
N LYS A 45 8.42 14.36 12.31
CA LYS A 45 6.99 14.47 12.66
C LYS A 45 6.09 13.88 11.58
N SER A 46 6.60 13.74 10.37
CA SER A 46 5.88 13.24 9.21
C SER A 46 6.75 12.30 8.38
N VAL A 47 6.10 11.59 7.45
CA VAL A 47 6.78 10.72 6.48
C VAL A 47 7.78 11.50 5.62
N ARG A 48 7.56 12.80 5.39
CA ARG A 48 8.45 13.66 4.58
C ARG A 48 9.78 13.94 5.27
N ASP A 49 9.79 13.91 6.60
CA ASP A 49 10.97 14.16 7.43
C ASP A 49 11.88 12.93 7.53
N LEU A 50 11.44 11.79 6.99
CA LEU A 50 12.27 10.59 6.92
C LEU A 50 13.47 10.79 5.97
N PRO A 51 14.61 10.12 6.25
CA PRO A 51 15.73 10.07 5.32
C PRO A 51 15.29 9.68 3.91
N ALA A 52 15.89 10.30 2.89
CA ALA A 52 15.51 10.06 1.49
C ALA A 52 15.54 8.56 1.12
N ILE A 53 16.53 7.82 1.63
CA ILE A 53 16.66 6.37 1.44
C ILE A 53 15.41 5.63 1.95
N ASN A 54 14.95 5.96 3.16
CA ASN A 54 13.77 5.32 3.76
C ASN A 54 12.49 5.67 2.98
N ARG A 55 12.37 6.92 2.51
CA ARG A 55 11.23 7.35 1.68
C ARG A 55 11.19 6.61 0.35
N THR A 56 12.32 6.47 -0.32
CA THR A 56 12.43 5.73 -1.59
C THR A 56 12.12 4.24 -1.42
N ASP A 57 12.61 3.59 -0.35
CA ASP A 57 12.27 2.19 -0.05
C ASP A 57 10.75 2.00 0.15
N LEU A 58 10.14 2.86 0.99
CA LEU A 58 8.70 2.83 1.25
C LEU A 58 7.89 3.09 -0.03
N ALA A 59 8.33 4.02 -0.88
CA ALA A 59 7.68 4.33 -2.15
C ALA A 59 7.72 3.14 -3.13
N ASN A 60 8.90 2.52 -3.31
CA ASN A 60 9.05 1.35 -4.17
C ASN A 60 8.18 0.18 -3.70
N ARG A 61 8.09 -0.02 -2.39
CA ARG A 61 7.29 -1.09 -1.80
C ARG A 61 5.79 -0.82 -1.93
N LEU A 62 5.35 0.43 -1.76
CA LEU A 62 3.96 0.83 -2.01
C LEU A 62 3.59 0.66 -3.48
N LEU A 63 4.50 0.98 -4.40
CA LEU A 63 4.28 0.77 -5.83
C LEU A 63 4.02 -0.71 -6.14
N GLY A 64 4.85 -1.61 -5.62
CA GLY A 64 4.64 -3.05 -5.77
C GLY A 64 3.32 -3.55 -5.19
N LEU A 65 2.89 -2.99 -4.04
CA LEU A 65 1.58 -3.30 -3.44
C LEU A 65 0.42 -2.81 -4.30
N ILE A 66 0.51 -1.61 -4.89
CA ILE A 66 -0.50 -1.07 -5.80
C ILE A 66 -0.62 -1.95 -7.05
N GLU A 67 0.50 -2.39 -7.64
CA GLU A 67 0.51 -3.29 -8.79
C GLU A 67 -0.08 -4.66 -8.45
N HIS A 68 0.24 -5.21 -7.27
CA HIS A 68 -0.33 -6.47 -6.81
C HIS A 68 -1.84 -6.35 -6.58
N TYR A 69 -2.28 -5.30 -5.89
CA TYR A 69 -3.70 -5.01 -5.68
C TYR A 69 -4.46 -4.85 -6.98
N GLN A 70 -3.91 -4.14 -7.96
CA GLN A 70 -4.52 -4.03 -9.30
C GLN A 70 -4.65 -5.40 -9.98
N LYS A 71 -3.64 -6.26 -9.93
CA LYS A 71 -3.69 -7.59 -10.53
C LYS A 71 -4.74 -8.50 -9.89
N VAL A 72 -4.83 -8.51 -8.56
CA VAL A 72 -5.81 -9.33 -7.82
C VAL A 72 -7.23 -8.81 -8.06
N TYR A 73 -7.42 -7.50 -8.07
CA TYR A 73 -8.75 -6.89 -8.11
C TYR A 73 -9.32 -6.77 -9.54
N LEU A 74 -8.48 -6.64 -10.57
CA LEU A 74 -8.90 -6.72 -11.99
C LEU A 74 -9.45 -8.10 -12.36
N LEU A 75 -9.10 -9.16 -11.62
CA LEU A 75 -9.62 -10.50 -11.85
C LEU A 75 -11.08 -10.67 -11.39
N GLN A 76 -11.62 -9.78 -10.54
CA GLN A 76 -12.89 -10.03 -9.84
C GLN A 76 -13.92 -8.89 -9.86
N ASN A 77 -13.53 -7.62 -9.92
CA ASN A 77 -14.47 -6.51 -9.65
C ASN A 77 -14.66 -5.55 -10.84
N ARG A 78 -15.88 -5.02 -10.99
CA ARG A 78 -16.16 -3.89 -11.90
C ARG A 78 -15.30 -2.70 -11.48
N SER A 79 -14.72 -2.00 -12.46
CA SER A 79 -13.63 -1.02 -12.35
C SER A 79 -13.82 0.15 -11.36
N GLY A 80 -15.01 0.33 -10.77
CA GLY A 80 -15.36 1.47 -9.92
C GLY A 80 -14.79 1.43 -8.50
N GLY A 81 -14.82 0.28 -7.81
CA GLY A 81 -14.30 0.15 -6.44
C GLY A 81 -12.77 0.24 -6.36
N LEU A 82 -12.11 -0.31 -7.37
CA LEU A 82 -10.65 -0.26 -7.57
C LEU A 82 -10.12 1.17 -7.61
N LEU A 83 -10.86 2.05 -8.30
CA LEU A 83 -10.41 3.40 -8.58
C LEU A 83 -10.26 4.20 -7.29
N SER A 84 -11.20 4.07 -6.36
CA SER A 84 -11.19 4.79 -5.08
C SER A 84 -10.03 4.36 -4.18
N ALA A 85 -9.80 3.05 -4.03
CA ALA A 85 -8.71 2.55 -3.18
C ALA A 85 -7.33 2.85 -3.78
N LYS A 86 -7.18 2.65 -5.10
CA LYS A 86 -5.97 2.99 -5.85
C LYS A 86 -5.62 4.47 -5.71
N GLN A 87 -6.60 5.37 -5.89
CA GLN A 87 -6.38 6.81 -5.74
C GLN A 87 -5.90 7.19 -4.33
N GLN A 88 -6.38 6.53 -3.28
CA GLN A 88 -5.90 6.77 -1.91
C GLN A 88 -4.45 6.28 -1.73
N LEU A 89 -4.12 5.11 -2.25
CA LEU A 89 -2.74 4.59 -2.21
C LEU A 89 -1.78 5.47 -3.03
N GLU A 90 -2.20 5.95 -4.19
CA GLU A 90 -1.43 6.90 -5.02
C GLU A 90 -1.23 8.24 -4.31
N LYS A 91 -2.24 8.77 -3.60
CA LYS A 91 -2.09 9.96 -2.75
C LYS A 91 -1.05 9.76 -1.65
N ILE A 92 -0.98 8.56 -1.06
CA ILE A 92 0.05 8.22 -0.06
C ILE A 92 1.43 8.13 -0.73
N LEU A 93 1.51 7.55 -1.93
CA LEU A 93 2.75 7.47 -2.71
C LEU A 93 3.30 8.86 -3.05
N GLN A 94 2.44 9.80 -3.45
CA GLN A 94 2.83 11.19 -3.70
C GLN A 94 3.38 11.90 -2.46
N LYS A 95 2.97 11.50 -1.25
CA LYS A 95 3.54 12.03 0.00
C LYS A 95 4.90 11.42 0.35
N LEU A 96 5.20 10.24 -0.18
CA LEU A 96 6.47 9.53 0.01
C LEU A 96 7.54 10.03 -0.98
N LEU A 97 7.14 10.36 -2.20
CA LEU A 97 8.04 10.91 -3.21
C LEU A 97 8.42 12.37 -2.88
N PRO A 98 9.63 12.81 -3.25
CA PRO A 98 9.97 14.23 -3.19
C PRO A 98 9.05 15.01 -4.11
N GLU A 99 8.59 16.19 -3.68
CA GLU A 99 7.85 17.11 -4.54
C GLU A 99 8.77 17.47 -5.72
N THR A 100 8.40 17.09 -6.94
CA THR A 100 9.05 17.64 -8.13
C THR A 100 8.87 19.14 -8.08
N PRO A 101 9.93 19.96 -8.14
CA PRO A 101 9.79 21.41 -8.16
C PRO A 101 8.95 21.77 -9.38
N SER A 102 7.72 22.21 -9.14
CA SER A 102 6.90 22.88 -10.14
C SER A 102 7.55 24.22 -10.41
N ASN A 103 8.55 24.23 -11.30
CA ASN A 103 8.91 25.43 -12.03
C ASN A 103 7.74 25.73 -12.97
N SER A 104 6.85 26.64 -12.58
CA SER A 104 6.17 27.64 -13.43
C SER A 104 5.20 28.46 -12.58
#